data_AF-A0A817LNE3-F1
#
_entry.id   AF-A0A817LNE3-F1
#
_cell.length_a   1.000
_cell.length_b   1.000
_cell.length_c   1.000
_cell.angle_alpha   90.00
_cell.angle_beta   90.00
_cell.angle_gamma   90.00
#
_symmetry.space_group_name_H-M   'P 1'
#
loop_
_entity.id
_entity.type
_entity.pdbx_description
1 polymer ?
#
loop_
_entity_poly.entity_id
_entity_poly.type
_entity_poly.pdbx_seq_one_letter_code
_entity_poly.pdbx_strand_id
1 'polypeptide(L)'
;TNLSERDTDIKTDEFQKHGSLLVIVKFMPPNKHVEQQTFGRTSRQGKRGTSQRILNAINLAHYADFDIQKITELRDKIEANILSDFEQRELQIITLADEIFTKF
;
A
#
# COMPACT_ATOMS: atom_id res chain seq x y z
N THR A 1 -10.52 3.62 -8.63
CA THR A 1 -10.12 4.87 -7.95
C THR A 1 -9.39 4.51 -6.67
N ASN A 2 -8.13 4.92 -6.51
CA ASN A 2 -7.32 4.60 -5.32
C ASN A 2 -7.61 5.52 -4.10
N LEU A 3 -8.52 6.48 -4.26
CA LEU A 3 -8.78 7.55 -3.30
C LEU A 3 -10.22 7.63 -2.79
N SER A 4 -11.12 6.74 -3.26
CA SER A 4 -12.51 6.75 -2.79
C SER A 4 -12.57 6.17 -1.36
N GLU A 5 -13.20 6.93 -0.45
CA GLU A 5 -13.50 6.53 0.94
C GLU A 5 -12.26 6.21 1.78
N ARG A 6 -11.23 7.06 1.72
CA ARG A 6 -10.24 7.12 2.79
C ARG A 6 -10.99 7.61 4.04
N ASP A 7 -11.10 6.75 5.04
CA ASP A 7 -11.66 7.03 6.39
C ASP A 7 -13.13 6.63 6.67
N THR A 8 -13.88 6.13 5.68
CA THR A 8 -15.20 5.54 5.97
C THR A 8 -15.04 4.17 6.63
N ASP A 9 -15.66 3.98 7.79
CA ASP A 9 -15.67 2.67 8.46
C ASP A 9 -16.76 1.76 7.88
N ILE A 10 -16.34 0.62 7.34
CA ILE A 10 -17.25 -0.40 6.81
C ILE A 10 -17.62 -1.33 7.96
N LYS A 11 -18.80 -1.11 8.55
CA LYS A 11 -19.32 -1.98 9.63
C LYS A 11 -19.72 -3.34 9.06
N THR A 12 -19.12 -4.40 9.60
CA THR A 12 -19.29 -5.78 9.14
C THR A 12 -19.94 -6.71 10.17
N ASP A 13 -20.41 -6.17 11.30
CA ASP A 13 -20.90 -6.93 12.45
C ASP A 13 -22.05 -7.90 12.13
N GLU A 14 -22.97 -7.50 11.26
CA GLU A 14 -24.13 -8.33 10.87
C GLU A 14 -23.76 -9.44 9.88
N PHE A 15 -22.72 -9.22 9.07
CA PHE A 15 -22.34 -10.12 7.97
C PHE A 15 -21.25 -11.11 8.36
N GLN A 16 -20.57 -10.88 9.49
CA GLN A 16 -19.48 -11.74 9.95
C GLN A 16 -19.89 -13.22 10.13
N LYS A 17 -21.19 -13.47 10.38
CA LYS A 17 -21.80 -14.81 10.48
C LYS A 17 -21.96 -15.53 9.13
N HIS A 18 -22.03 -14.77 8.03
CA HIS A 18 -22.27 -15.24 6.66
C HIS A 18 -21.02 -15.19 5.79
N GLY A 19 -19.97 -14.50 6.25
CA GLY A 19 -18.73 -14.31 5.51
C GLY A 19 -18.11 -12.96 5.89
N SER A 20 -16.82 -12.93 6.13
CA SER A 20 -16.12 -11.67 6.38
C SER A 20 -15.97 -10.82 5.12
N LEU A 21 -15.65 -9.54 5.28
CA LEU A 21 -15.35 -8.66 4.15
C LEU A 21 -14.20 -9.22 3.29
N LEU A 22 -14.48 -9.42 2.00
CA LEU A 22 -13.50 -9.80 1.00
C LEU A 22 -13.06 -8.54 0.24
N VAL A 23 -11.75 -8.25 0.29
CA VAL A 23 -11.14 -7.17 -0.50
C VAL A 23 -10.41 -7.79 -1.68
N ILE A 24 -10.79 -7.38 -2.91
CA ILE A 24 -10.12 -7.82 -4.14
C ILE A 24 -9.37 -6.64 -4.76
N VAL A 25 -8.06 -6.79 -4.90
CA VAL A 25 -7.19 -5.79 -5.55
C VAL A 25 -6.86 -6.25 -6.97
N LYS A 26 -7.18 -5.41 -7.96
CA LYS A 26 -7.09 -5.73 -9.40
C LYS A 26 -5.82 -5.24 -10.11
N PHE A 27 -4.92 -4.57 -9.37
CA PHE A 27 -3.70 -3.98 -9.90
C PHE A 27 -2.55 -4.20 -8.92
N MET A 28 -1.31 -4.11 -9.42
CA MET A 28 -0.14 -4.17 -8.54
C MET A 28 -0.04 -2.84 -7.77
N PRO A 29 -0.15 -2.83 -6.43
CA PRO A 29 -0.04 -1.60 -5.67
C PRO A 29 1.34 -0.96 -5.88
N PRO A 30 1.41 0.38 -5.95
CA PRO A 30 2.65 1.10 -6.25
C PRO A 30 3.72 0.93 -5.18
N ASN A 31 3.30 0.67 -3.94
CA ASN A 31 4.17 0.46 -2.79
C ASN A 31 3.49 -0.41 -1.73
N LYS A 32 4.29 -0.83 -0.74
CA LYS A 32 3.84 -1.67 0.36
C LYS A 32 2.79 -0.98 1.23
N HIS A 33 2.91 0.34 1.44
CA HIS A 33 1.97 1.09 2.26
C HIS A 33 0.55 1.13 1.67
N VAL A 34 0.40 1.36 0.36
CA VAL A 34 -0.90 1.36 -0.32
C VAL A 34 -1.52 -0.04 -0.32
N GLU A 35 -0.71 -1.08 -0.46
CA GLU A 35 -1.16 -2.47 -0.32
C GLU A 35 -1.73 -2.74 1.07
N GLN A 36 -0.97 -2.38 2.11
CA GLN A 36 -1.39 -2.55 3.50
C GLN A 36 -2.64 -1.73 3.84
N GLN A 37 -2.76 -0.50 3.34
CA GLN A 37 -3.95 0.31 3.54
C GLN A 37 -5.18 -0.34 2.88
N THR A 38 -5.01 -0.92 1.69
CA THR A 38 -6.09 -1.56 0.96
C THR A 38 -6.51 -2.87 1.65
N PHE A 39 -5.55 -3.70 2.04
CA PHE A 39 -5.81 -4.96 2.76
C PHE A 39 -6.35 -4.70 4.17
N GLY A 40 -5.87 -3.67 4.85
CA GLY A 40 -6.34 -3.23 6.17
C GLY A 40 -7.74 -2.61 6.17
N ARG A 41 -8.38 -2.45 5.01
CA ARG A 41 -9.83 -2.17 4.95
C ARG A 41 -10.67 -3.36 5.39
N THR A 42 -10.11 -4.58 5.35
CA THR A 42 -10.71 -5.76 5.97
C THR A 42 -10.10 -6.03 7.35
N SER A 43 -10.76 -6.87 8.15
CA SER A 43 -10.27 -7.32 9.47
C SER A 43 -10.03 -6.23 10.54
N ARG A 44 -10.68 -5.05 10.43
CA ARG A 44 -10.57 -4.00 11.46
C ARG A 44 -11.01 -4.54 12.84
N GLN A 45 -10.27 -4.15 13.88
CA GLN A 45 -10.55 -4.51 15.29
C GLN A 45 -10.53 -6.02 15.60
N GLY A 46 -9.64 -6.79 14.95
CA GLY A 46 -9.51 -8.24 15.20
C GLY A 46 -10.61 -9.09 14.57
N LYS A 47 -11.46 -8.48 13.74
CA LYS A 47 -12.48 -9.20 12.97
C LYS A 47 -11.81 -10.06 11.90
N ARG A 48 -12.44 -11.19 11.56
CA ARG A 48 -12.02 -11.99 10.39
C ARG A 48 -12.26 -11.16 9.11
N GLY A 49 -11.39 -11.34 8.14
CA GLY A 49 -11.40 -10.62 6.87
C GLY A 49 -10.39 -11.21 5.92
N THR A 50 -10.74 -11.22 4.63
CA THR A 50 -9.92 -11.83 3.59
C THR A 50 -9.56 -10.79 2.56
N SER A 51 -8.29 -10.75 2.16
CA SER A 51 -7.81 -9.92 1.06
C SER A 51 -7.16 -10.80 0.01
N GLN A 52 -7.51 -10.60 -1.25
CA GLN A 52 -6.92 -11.30 -2.38
C GLN A 52 -6.52 -10.32 -3.46
N ARG A 53 -5.42 -10.64 -4.14
CA ARG A 53 -4.91 -9.88 -5.27
C ARG A 53 -5.09 -10.71 -6.54
N ILE A 54 -5.84 -10.18 -7.49
CA ILE A 54 -6.09 -10.81 -8.79
C ILE A 54 -5.55 -9.87 -9.85
N LEU A 55 -4.43 -10.25 -10.46
CA LEU A 55 -3.74 -9.38 -11.42
C LEU A 55 -3.95 -9.88 -12.85
N ASN A 56 -4.16 -8.93 -13.77
CA ASN A 56 -4.19 -9.24 -15.19
C ASN A 56 -2.76 -9.27 -15.73
N ALA A 57 -2.35 -10.39 -16.33
CA ALA A 57 -1.02 -10.58 -16.94
C ALA A 57 -0.65 -9.47 -17.95
N ILE A 58 -1.62 -8.90 -18.67
CA ILE A 58 -1.39 -7.77 -19.59
C ILE A 58 -0.90 -6.53 -18.83
N ASN A 59 -1.47 -6.26 -17.66
CA ASN A 59 -1.06 -5.13 -16.80
C ASN A 59 0.29 -5.39 -16.11
N LEU A 60 0.76 -6.64 -16.16
CA LEU A 60 2.07 -7.06 -15.66
C LEU A 60 3.12 -7.13 -16.77
N ALA A 61 2.80 -6.81 -18.03
CA ALA A 61 3.74 -6.92 -19.15
C ALA A 61 5.03 -6.09 -18.99
N HIS A 62 5.00 -5.03 -18.16
CA HIS A 62 6.18 -4.26 -17.78
C HIS A 62 7.13 -4.99 -16.83
N TYR A 63 6.64 -6.03 -16.16
CA TYR A 63 7.42 -6.91 -15.33
C TYR A 63 7.78 -8.15 -16.16
N ALA A 64 9.09 -8.36 -16.37
CA ALA A 64 9.61 -9.40 -17.27
C ALA A 64 9.28 -10.84 -16.82
N ASP A 65 8.80 -11.02 -15.59
CA ASP A 65 8.42 -12.29 -14.99
C ASP A 65 6.95 -12.18 -14.52
N PHE A 66 6.15 -13.20 -14.76
CA PHE A 66 4.74 -13.26 -14.30
C PHE A 66 4.63 -13.79 -12.87
N ASP A 67 5.75 -14.10 -12.22
CA ASP A 67 5.78 -14.45 -10.81
C ASP A 67 5.47 -13.24 -9.92
N ILE A 68 4.24 -13.24 -9.40
CA ILE A 68 3.68 -12.23 -8.51
C ILE A 68 4.59 -11.99 -7.28
N GLN A 69 5.27 -13.02 -6.76
CA GLN A 69 6.16 -12.86 -5.60
C GLN A 69 7.40 -12.05 -5.98
N LYS A 70 8.10 -12.43 -7.04
CA LYS A 70 9.28 -11.70 -7.53
C LYS A 70 8.98 -10.25 -7.90
N ILE A 71 7.80 -10.01 -8.49
CA ILE A 71 7.35 -8.65 -8.83
C ILE A 71 7.15 -7.81 -7.57
N THR A 72 6.63 -8.43 -6.51
CA THR A 72 6.47 -7.77 -5.20
C THR A 72 7.82 -7.45 -4.58
N GLU A 73 8.77 -8.40 -4.62
CA GLU A 73 10.14 -8.18 -4.12
C GLU A 73 10.88 -7.09 -4.89
N LEU A 74 10.76 -7.08 -6.21
CA LEU A 74 11.39 -6.07 -7.07
C LEU A 74 10.81 -4.68 -6.79
N ARG A 75 9.49 -4.56 -6.66
CA ARG A 75 8.83 -3.31 -6.25
C ARG A 75 9.36 -2.84 -4.89
N ASP A 76 9.34 -3.70 -3.88
CA ASP A 76 9.73 -3.36 -2.51
C ASP A 76 11.22 -2.96 -2.44
N LYS A 77 12.09 -3.58 -3.26
CA LYS A 77 13.50 -3.20 -3.38
C LYS A 77 13.68 -1.81 -4.01
N ILE A 78 12.90 -1.50 -5.06
CA ILE A 78 12.93 -0.17 -5.69
C ILE A 78 12.46 0.89 -4.68
N GLU A 79 11.39 0.62 -3.95
CA GLU A 79 10.87 1.51 -2.91
C GLU A 79 11.93 1.76 -1.82
N ALA A 80 12.58 0.71 -1.33
CA ALA A 80 13.64 0.84 -0.33
C ALA A 80 14.83 1.70 -0.81
N ASN A 81 15.23 1.56 -2.08
CA ASN A 81 16.28 2.39 -2.65
C ASN A 81 15.87 3.86 -2.74
N ILE A 82 14.63 4.14 -3.15
CA ILE A 82 14.10 5.51 -3.21
C ILE A 82 14.06 6.14 -1.81
N LEU A 83 13.60 5.38 -0.81
CA LEU A 83 13.56 5.86 0.58
C LEU A 83 14.96 6.14 1.12
N SER A 84 15.93 5.23 0.90
CA SER A 84 17.31 5.44 1.30
C SER A 84 17.91 6.69 0.64
N ASP A 85 17.56 6.95 -0.61
CA ASP A 85 18.06 8.11 -1.33
C ASP A 85 17.48 9.42 -0.79
N PHE A 86 16.17 9.41 -0.52
CA PHE A 86 15.46 10.51 0.12
C PHE A 86 16.03 10.81 1.51
N GLU A 87 16.32 9.78 2.30
CA GLU A 87 16.92 9.93 3.63
C GLU A 87 18.30 10.58 3.59
N GLN A 88 19.12 10.26 2.58
CA GLN A 88 20.48 10.77 2.49
C GLN A 88 20.55 12.21 1.97
N ARG A 89 19.64 12.61 1.08
CA ARG A 89 19.71 13.92 0.40
C ARG A 89 18.62 14.88 0.86
N GLU A 90 17.37 14.46 0.74
CA GLU A 90 16.22 15.34 0.89
C GLU A 90 15.93 15.65 2.37
N LEU A 91 16.11 14.68 3.27
CA LEU A 91 15.91 14.92 4.72
C LEU A 91 16.83 16.00 5.26
N GLN A 92 18.07 16.09 4.77
CA GLN A 92 19.00 17.13 5.22
C GLN A 92 18.51 18.52 4.81
N ILE A 93 17.99 18.65 3.59
CA ILE A 93 17.46 19.90 3.07
C ILE A 93 16.21 20.31 3.86
N ILE A 94 15.29 19.37 4.10
CA ILE A 94 14.07 19.61 4.88
C ILE A 94 14.43 20.03 6.31
N THR A 95 15.34 19.32 6.97
CA THR A 95 15.78 19.64 8.33
C THR A 95 16.40 21.04 8.39
N LEU A 96 17.28 21.38 7.45
CA LEU A 96 17.88 22.71 7.38
C LEU A 96 16.84 23.80 7.13
N ALA A 97 15.86 23.55 6.25
CA ALA A 97 14.78 24.50 5.98
C ALA A 97 13.92 24.73 7.23
N ASP A 98 13.64 23.68 8.00
CA ASP A 98 12.88 23.75 9.25
C ASP A 98 13.64 24.51 10.35
N GLU A 99 14.96 24.27 10.47
CA GLU A 99 15.83 25.04 11.37
C GLU A 99 15.86 26.54 11.03
N ILE A 100 15.95 26.88 9.73
CA ILE A 100 15.90 28.27 9.28
C ILE A 100 14.54 28.89 9.59
N PHE A 101 13.44 28.18 9.30
CA PHE A 101 12.08 28.66 9.55
C PHE A 101 11.81 28.89 11.04
N THR A 102 12.41 28.09 11.92
CA THR A 102 12.25 28.25 13.37
C THR A 102 13.06 29.42 13.93
N LYS A 103 14.11 29.85 13.22
CA LYS A 103 15.07 30.87 13.69
C LYS A 103 14.72 32.30 13.25
N PHE A 104 13.85 32.47 12.27
CA PHE A 104 13.40 33.76 11.73
C PHE A 104 11.88 33.89 11.82
#